data_AF-A0A1J8QWE8-F1
#
_entry.id   AF-A0A1J8QWE8-F1
#
_cell.length_a   1.000
_cell.length_b   1.000
_cell.length_c   1.000
_cell.angle_alpha   90.00
_cell.angle_beta   90.00
_cell.angle_gamma   90.00
#
_symmetry.space_group_name_H-M   'P 1'
#
loop_
_entity.id
_entity.type
_entity.pdbx_description
1 polymer ?
#
loop_
_entity_poly.entity_id
_entity_poly.type
_entity_poly.pdbx_seq_one_letter_code
_entity_poly.pdbx_strand_id
1 'polypeptide(L)'
;MADKAQARAASSRHLNDVKVQCRHCPQSYSSRGIASHERSCSQKGQKKKECKEFAKLAMRAIDAQRKGSGSDTSMASIPGPASDGLPPPPAVRHPDLDTFKTEYHPNSGRPTSVEKFSAFGCAATQPILNDDEPWLPFTSRADFEFASLIHKAALNKNQTNELLELIWDIVDGRAKLTFRSHSDVSKAWDRAATQLTPFKKHTIPVQEEGAQF
;
A
#
# COMPACT_ATOMS: atom_id res chain seq x y z
N MET A 1 -7.00 69.40 -41.15
CA MET A 1 -7.76 68.46 -40.30
C MET A 1 -6.99 67.14 -40.30
N ALA A 2 -6.59 66.67 -39.09
CA ALA A 2 -6.32 65.27 -38.72
C ALA A 2 -5.24 64.47 -39.51
N ASP A 3 -4.43 63.58 -38.94
CA ASP A 3 -3.99 63.24 -37.59
C ASP A 3 -2.89 62.16 -37.73
N LYS A 4 -2.20 61.88 -36.62
CA LYS A 4 -1.12 60.93 -36.33
C LYS A 4 -1.10 59.58 -37.09
N ALA A 5 0.12 59.04 -37.26
CA ALA A 5 0.68 57.93 -36.45
C ALA A 5 2.00 57.42 -37.07
N GLN A 6 3.16 57.75 -36.50
CA GLN A 6 3.89 57.01 -35.46
C GLN A 6 4.60 55.73 -35.93
N ALA A 7 5.93 55.84 -35.92
CA ALA A 7 6.91 54.77 -36.00
C ALA A 7 6.73 53.70 -34.91
N ARG A 8 7.14 52.46 -35.19
CA ARG A 8 7.68 51.56 -34.16
C ARG A 8 8.68 50.56 -34.76
N ALA A 9 9.94 50.80 -34.44
CA ALA A 9 11.07 49.91 -34.69
C ALA A 9 10.92 48.60 -33.91
N ALA A 10 11.17 47.49 -34.60
CA ALA A 10 11.32 46.17 -33.99
C ALA A 10 12.64 46.13 -33.20
N SER A 11 12.57 46.18 -31.87
CA SER A 11 13.72 45.99 -30.99
C SER A 11 13.60 44.62 -30.31
N SER A 12 14.10 43.58 -30.97
CA SER A 12 14.33 42.26 -30.35
C SER A 12 15.68 42.31 -29.64
N ARG A 13 15.69 42.61 -28.35
CA ARG A 13 16.87 42.43 -27.50
C ARG A 13 16.82 41.03 -26.90
N HIS A 14 17.58 40.11 -27.48
CA HIS A 14 17.90 38.82 -26.89
C HIS A 14 18.79 39.08 -25.67
N LEU A 15 18.19 39.18 -24.48
CA LEU A 15 18.92 39.28 -23.22
C LEU A 15 19.46 37.88 -22.88
N ASN A 16 20.78 37.79 -22.75
CA ASN A 16 21.52 36.59 -22.36
C ASN A 16 20.87 35.89 -21.15
N ASP A 17 20.32 34.70 -21.37
CA ASP A 17 19.76 33.86 -20.31
C ASP A 17 20.91 33.27 -19.47
N VAL A 18 21.22 33.94 -18.36
CA VAL A 18 22.22 33.46 -17.39
C VAL A 18 21.68 32.20 -16.72
N LYS A 19 22.37 31.07 -16.88
CA LYS A 19 22.06 29.80 -16.21
C LYS A 19 22.67 29.77 -14.81
N VAL A 20 21.87 29.43 -13.81
CA VAL A 20 22.24 29.34 -12.39
C VAL A 20 22.02 27.90 -11.90
N GLN A 21 22.92 27.39 -11.06
CA GLN A 21 22.83 26.04 -10.51
C GLN A 21 21.90 25.98 -9.29
N CYS A 22 21.08 24.92 -9.21
CA CYS A 22 20.21 24.67 -8.06
C CYS A 22 21.02 24.25 -6.82
N ARG A 23 20.60 24.71 -5.63
CA ARG A 23 21.22 24.34 -4.34
C ARG A 23 20.84 22.95 -3.82
N HIS A 24 19.82 22.30 -4.41
CA HIS A 24 19.27 21.03 -3.94
C HIS A 24 19.50 19.86 -4.91
N CYS A 25 19.92 20.15 -6.15
CA CYS A 25 20.25 19.13 -7.14
C CYS A 25 21.37 19.63 -8.08
N PRO A 26 22.05 18.73 -8.79
CA PRO A 26 23.20 19.09 -9.63
C PRO A 26 22.82 19.76 -10.96
N GLN A 27 21.58 20.21 -11.16
CA GLN A 27 21.09 20.75 -12.43
C GLN A 27 21.14 22.29 -12.45
N SER A 28 21.35 22.85 -13.64
CA SER A 28 21.38 24.30 -13.89
C SER A 28 20.16 24.74 -14.70
N TYR A 29 19.57 25.87 -14.30
CA TYR A 29 18.33 26.41 -14.83
C TYR A 29 18.48 27.89 -15.17
N SER A 30 17.61 28.43 -16.01
CA SER A 30 17.55 29.87 -16.28
C SER A 30 17.38 30.65 -14.96
N SER A 31 18.11 31.76 -14.82
CA SER A 31 17.99 32.72 -13.72
C SER A 31 16.55 33.20 -13.48
N ARG A 32 15.71 33.22 -14.52
CA ARG A 32 14.30 33.61 -14.41
C ARG A 32 13.40 32.52 -13.79
N GLY A 33 13.82 31.25 -13.87
CA GLY A 33 13.08 30.08 -13.38
C GLY A 33 13.65 29.39 -12.14
N ILE A 34 14.88 29.72 -11.74
CA ILE A 34 15.63 29.00 -10.70
C ILE A 34 14.92 29.00 -9.33
N ALA A 35 14.33 30.12 -8.91
CA ALA A 35 13.64 30.20 -7.62
C ALA A 35 12.41 29.28 -7.53
N SER A 36 11.71 29.05 -8.64
CA SER A 36 10.58 28.11 -8.70
C SER A 36 11.05 26.66 -8.64
N HIS A 37 12.14 26.35 -9.35
CA HIS A 37 12.77 25.04 -9.30
C HIS A 37 13.28 24.74 -7.89
N GLU A 38 13.99 25.65 -7.22
CA GLU A 38 14.55 25.45 -5.88
C GLU A 38 13.48 25.12 -4.84
N ARG A 39 12.34 25.84 -4.86
CA ARG A 39 11.18 25.53 -4.01
C ARG A 39 10.61 24.14 -4.26
N SER A 40 10.50 23.75 -5.54
CA SER A 40 9.99 22.42 -5.91
C SER A 40 10.98 21.30 -5.56
N CYS A 41 12.27 21.57 -5.72
CA CYS A 41 13.36 20.63 -5.46
C CYS A 41 13.54 20.39 -3.96
N SER A 42 13.45 21.45 -3.14
CA SER A 42 13.49 21.34 -1.68
C SER A 42 12.31 20.54 -1.12
N GLN A 43 11.08 20.79 -1.61
CA GLN A 43 9.89 20.03 -1.23
C GLN A 43 9.99 18.55 -1.64
N LYS A 44 10.50 18.27 -2.84
CA LYS A 44 10.73 16.89 -3.31
C LYS A 44 11.77 16.17 -2.44
N GLY A 45 12.79 16.89 -1.98
CA GLY A 45 13.76 16.40 -1.01
C GLY A 45 13.14 16.08 0.35
N GLN A 46 12.27 16.95 0.87
CA GLN A 46 11.55 16.74 2.14
C GLN A 46 10.61 15.53 2.07
N LYS A 47 9.77 15.42 1.04
CA LYS A 47 8.87 14.26 0.85
C LYS A 47 9.62 12.93 0.77
N LYS A 48 10.81 12.91 0.14
CA LYS A 48 11.66 11.71 0.07
C LYS A 48 12.22 11.31 1.44
N LYS A 49 12.51 12.29 2.31
CA LYS A 49 12.94 12.05 3.69
C LYS A 49 11.78 11.52 4.54
N GLU A 50 10.61 12.14 4.44
CA GLU A 50 9.39 11.73 5.16
C GLU A 50 8.98 10.29 4.79
N CYS A 51 8.95 9.93 3.50
CA CYS A 51 8.67 8.55 3.09
C CYS A 51 9.71 7.55 3.62
N LYS A 52 10.99 7.92 3.67
CA LYS A 52 12.04 7.04 4.22
C LYS A 52 11.90 6.86 5.73
N GLU A 53 11.59 7.92 6.47
CA GLU A 53 11.38 7.85 7.92
C GLU A 53 10.13 7.04 8.26
N PHE A 54 9.04 7.20 7.50
CA PHE A 54 7.84 6.38 7.67
C PHE A 54 8.11 4.90 7.41
N ALA A 55 8.80 4.56 6.32
CA ALA A 55 9.20 3.19 6.02
C ALA A 55 10.11 2.60 7.12
N LYS A 56 11.05 3.39 7.64
CA LYS A 56 11.94 2.99 8.73
C LYS A 56 11.18 2.74 10.03
N LEU A 57 10.19 3.56 10.35
CA LEU A 57 9.33 3.36 11.52
C LEU A 57 8.48 2.09 11.40
N ALA A 58 7.91 1.83 10.21
CA ALA A 58 7.13 0.63 9.94
C ALA A 58 7.97 -0.66 10.09
N MET A 59 9.20 -0.70 9.57
CA MET A 59 10.10 -1.85 9.75
C MET A 59 10.41 -2.12 11.23
N ARG A 60 10.65 -1.06 12.03
CA ARG A 60 10.91 -1.21 13.48
C ARG A 60 9.70 -1.74 14.24
N ALA A 61 8.48 -1.40 13.83
CA ALA A 61 7.25 -1.91 14.43
C ALA A 61 7.07 -3.42 14.17
N ILE A 62 7.39 -3.87 12.94
CA ILE A 62 7.37 -5.30 12.58
C ILE A 62 8.39 -6.10 13.40
N ASP A 63 9.60 -5.57 13.59
CA ASP A 63 10.64 -6.21 14.42
C ASP A 63 10.23 -6.28 15.90
N ALA A 64 9.57 -5.24 16.42
CA ALA A 64 9.07 -5.24 17.79
C ALA A 64 7.99 -6.31 18.03
N GLN A 65 7.13 -6.57 17.03
CA GLN A 65 6.15 -7.64 17.11
C GLN A 65 6.79 -9.03 17.09
N ARG A 66 7.87 -9.24 16.31
CA ARG A 66 8.63 -10.50 16.31
C ARG A 66 9.31 -10.79 17.65
N LYS A 67 9.68 -9.77 18.41
CA LYS A 67 10.37 -9.92 19.72
C LYS A 67 9.41 -10.27 20.88
N GLY A 68 8.09 -10.25 20.66
CA GLY A 68 7.08 -10.61 21.66
C GLY A 68 6.55 -12.05 21.57
N SER A 69 6.87 -12.79 20.51
CA SER A 69 6.43 -14.19 20.31
C SER A 69 7.63 -15.13 20.38
N GLY A 70 8.21 -15.26 21.58
CA GLY A 70 9.19 -16.30 21.87
C GLY A 70 8.50 -17.65 22.06
N SER A 71 8.11 -18.31 20.97
CA SER A 71 7.91 -19.76 20.97
C SER A 71 9.21 -20.40 20.45
N ASP A 72 10.11 -20.68 21.39
CA ASP A 72 11.34 -21.43 21.16
C ASP A 72 11.01 -22.81 20.59
N THR A 73 11.14 -22.98 19.28
CA THR A 73 11.27 -24.31 18.68
C THR A 73 12.70 -24.46 18.21
N SER A 74 13.59 -24.63 19.20
CA SER A 74 14.98 -25.01 19.02
C SER A 74 15.01 -26.46 18.50
N MET A 75 15.42 -26.65 17.25
CA MET A 75 15.78 -27.97 16.72
C MET A 75 17.11 -28.38 17.35
N ALA A 76 17.05 -29.03 18.51
CA ALA A 76 18.21 -29.70 19.09
C ALA A 76 18.61 -30.89 18.21
N SER A 77 19.84 -30.86 17.70
CA SER A 77 20.51 -32.01 17.08
C SER A 77 20.59 -33.16 18.09
N ILE A 78 19.98 -34.30 17.76
CA ILE A 78 20.14 -35.54 18.54
C ILE A 78 21.50 -36.17 18.18
N PRO A 79 22.39 -36.45 19.16
CA PRO A 79 23.60 -37.23 18.93
C PRO A 79 23.24 -38.67 18.56
N GLY A 80 23.81 -39.19 17.47
CA GLY A 80 23.64 -40.60 17.09
C GLY A 80 24.34 -41.54 18.08
N PRO A 81 23.73 -42.68 18.45
CA PRO A 81 24.46 -43.75 19.10
C PRO A 81 25.11 -44.65 18.06
N ALA A 82 26.34 -45.03 18.40
CA ALA A 82 27.18 -45.93 17.65
C ALA A 82 26.58 -47.33 17.53
N SER A 83 27.07 -48.00 16.49
CA SER A 83 26.96 -49.42 16.17
C SER A 83 26.97 -50.36 17.38
N ASP A 84 26.01 -51.27 17.43
CA ASP A 84 26.24 -52.63 17.92
C ASP A 84 25.25 -53.60 17.25
N GLY A 85 25.80 -54.65 16.65
CA GLY A 85 25.11 -55.52 15.72
C GLY A 85 24.17 -56.52 16.39
N LEU A 86 23.01 -56.75 15.77
CA LEU A 86 22.18 -57.94 15.93
C LEU A 86 21.39 -58.21 14.62
N PRO A 87 21.01 -59.47 14.33
CA PRO A 87 20.61 -59.96 13.00
C PRO A 87 19.20 -59.49 12.58
N PRO A 88 18.89 -59.47 11.26
CA PRO A 88 17.69 -58.83 10.74
C PRO A 88 16.40 -59.58 11.10
N PRO A 89 15.39 -58.91 11.70
CA PRO A 89 14.05 -59.47 11.83
C PRO A 89 13.31 -59.52 10.49
N PRO A 90 12.34 -60.45 10.32
CA PRO A 90 11.70 -60.75 9.04
C PRO A 90 11.03 -59.52 8.44
N ALA A 91 11.17 -59.36 7.12
CA ALA A 91 10.67 -58.25 6.31
C ALA A 91 9.21 -57.88 6.65
N VAL A 92 9.05 -56.95 7.59
CA VAL A 92 7.83 -56.16 7.75
C VAL A 92 7.74 -55.35 6.46
N ARG A 93 6.72 -55.65 5.65
CA ARG A 93 6.40 -54.83 4.48
C ARG A 93 6.17 -53.42 5.01
N HIS A 94 7.12 -52.52 4.74
CA HIS A 94 6.99 -51.12 5.10
C HIS A 94 5.67 -50.62 4.52
N PRO A 95 4.81 -49.94 5.32
CA PRO A 95 3.71 -49.18 4.79
C PRO A 95 4.26 -48.31 3.66
N ASP A 96 3.59 -48.34 2.51
CA ASP A 96 3.97 -47.56 1.33
C ASP A 96 4.20 -46.09 1.74
N LEU A 97 5.47 -45.70 1.88
CA LEU A 97 5.88 -44.39 2.40
C LEU A 97 5.52 -43.25 1.43
N ASP A 98 5.08 -43.58 0.22
CA ASP A 98 4.58 -42.62 -0.78
C ASP A 98 3.11 -42.22 -0.53
N THR A 99 2.51 -42.53 0.63
CA THR A 99 1.09 -42.25 0.88
C THR A 99 0.86 -41.46 2.18
N PHE A 100 0.05 -40.41 2.13
CA PHE A 100 -0.40 -39.65 3.30
C PHE A 100 -1.94 -39.68 3.42
N LYS A 101 -2.43 -39.49 4.64
CA LYS A 101 -3.85 -39.56 5.00
C LYS A 101 -4.34 -38.21 5.48
N THR A 102 -5.42 -37.72 4.90
CA THR A 102 -6.13 -36.52 5.32
C THR A 102 -7.44 -36.91 5.99
N GLU A 103 -7.53 -36.72 7.30
CA GLU A 103 -8.78 -36.89 8.06
C GLU A 103 -9.47 -35.54 8.22
N TYR A 104 -10.73 -35.46 7.81
CA TYR A 104 -11.54 -34.25 7.91
C TYR A 104 -12.41 -34.26 9.16
N HIS A 105 -12.80 -33.07 9.63
CA HIS A 105 -13.67 -32.93 10.79
C HIS A 105 -15.04 -33.62 10.55
N PRO A 106 -15.64 -34.30 11.55
CA PRO A 106 -16.90 -35.06 11.37
C PRO A 106 -18.05 -34.22 10.79
N ASN A 107 -18.11 -32.94 11.14
CA ASN A 107 -19.14 -32.01 10.68
C ASN A 107 -18.95 -31.53 9.22
N SER A 108 -17.84 -31.88 8.57
CA SER A 108 -17.57 -31.49 7.18
C SER A 108 -18.28 -32.38 6.16
N GLY A 109 -18.75 -33.57 6.58
CA GLY A 109 -19.32 -34.59 5.69
C GLY A 109 -18.32 -35.16 4.67
N ARG A 110 -17.02 -34.84 4.79
CA ARG A 110 -15.99 -35.27 3.85
C ARG A 110 -15.40 -36.61 4.29
N PRO A 111 -15.28 -37.60 3.40
CA PRO A 111 -14.61 -38.85 3.72
C PRO A 111 -13.11 -38.62 3.87
N THR A 112 -12.49 -39.42 4.71
CA THR A 112 -11.03 -39.50 4.83
C THR A 112 -10.38 -39.80 3.49
N SER A 113 -9.44 -38.96 3.06
CA SER A 113 -8.69 -39.14 1.81
C SER A 113 -7.32 -39.77 2.08
N VAL A 114 -6.91 -40.72 1.25
CA VAL A 114 -5.58 -41.33 1.27
C VAL A 114 -4.98 -41.11 -0.11
N GLU A 115 -3.94 -40.28 -0.17
CA GLU A 115 -3.35 -39.80 -1.41
C GLU A 115 -1.85 -40.08 -1.44
N LYS A 116 -1.30 -40.21 -2.65
CA LYS A 116 0.14 -40.39 -2.82
C LYS A 116 0.87 -39.05 -2.81
N PHE A 117 2.08 -39.00 -2.24
CA PHE A 117 2.94 -37.81 -2.28
C PHE A 117 3.25 -37.40 -3.72
N SER A 118 3.49 -38.38 -4.59
CA SER A 118 3.68 -38.18 -6.03
C SER A 118 2.48 -37.52 -6.75
N ALA A 119 1.26 -37.66 -6.22
CA ALA A 119 0.07 -37.00 -6.76
C ALA A 119 -0.13 -35.58 -6.19
N PHE A 120 0.53 -35.24 -5.08
CA PHE A 120 0.39 -33.97 -4.40
C PHE A 120 1.04 -32.86 -5.22
N GLY A 121 0.23 -31.88 -5.66
CA GLY A 121 0.68 -30.80 -6.54
C GLY A 121 0.57 -31.09 -8.04
N CYS A 122 0.31 -32.33 -8.46
CA CYS A 122 0.02 -32.66 -9.86
C CYS A 122 -1.46 -32.48 -10.24
N ALA A 123 -2.37 -32.53 -9.26
CA ALA A 123 -3.83 -32.49 -9.48
C ALA A 123 -4.46 -31.08 -9.31
N ALA A 124 -3.72 -30.03 -9.64
CA ALA A 124 -4.34 -28.74 -9.92
C ALA A 124 -4.02 -28.41 -11.37
N THR A 125 -5.02 -28.50 -12.25
CA THR A 125 -5.05 -27.60 -13.40
C THR A 125 -4.94 -26.21 -12.80
N GLN A 126 -3.72 -25.66 -12.75
CA GLN A 126 -3.53 -24.24 -12.49
C GLN A 126 -4.50 -23.54 -13.44
N PRO A 127 -5.38 -22.64 -12.95
CA PRO A 127 -6.23 -21.88 -13.85
C PRO A 127 -5.32 -21.34 -14.93
N ILE A 128 -5.57 -21.72 -16.18
CA ILE A 128 -4.77 -21.25 -17.31
C ILE A 128 -4.87 -19.73 -17.20
N LEU A 129 -3.75 -19.09 -16.87
CA LEU A 129 -3.67 -17.63 -16.86
C LEU A 129 -3.82 -17.25 -18.32
N ASN A 130 -5.03 -16.84 -18.71
CA ASN A 130 -5.25 -16.24 -20.00
C ASN A 130 -4.57 -14.88 -19.96
N ASP A 131 -3.38 -14.78 -20.58
CA ASP A 131 -2.63 -13.53 -20.68
C ASP A 131 -3.44 -12.42 -21.40
N ASP A 132 -4.42 -12.82 -22.22
CA ASP A 132 -5.33 -11.90 -22.89
C ASP A 132 -6.30 -11.20 -21.92
N GLU A 133 -6.69 -11.86 -20.82
CA GLU A 133 -7.66 -11.36 -19.85
C GLU A 133 -7.20 -11.60 -18.40
N PRO A 134 -6.14 -10.91 -17.94
CA PRO A 134 -5.57 -11.10 -16.61
C PRO A 134 -6.50 -10.64 -15.48
N TRP A 135 -7.61 -9.99 -15.80
CA TRP A 135 -8.63 -9.55 -14.83
C TRP A 135 -9.68 -10.63 -14.53
N LEU A 136 -9.62 -11.84 -15.12
CA LEU A 136 -10.48 -12.94 -14.65
C LEU A 136 -10.15 -13.30 -13.19
N PRO A 137 -11.16 -13.64 -12.36
CA PRO A 137 -12.56 -13.97 -12.70
C PRO A 137 -13.53 -12.78 -12.74
N PHE A 138 -13.06 -11.53 -12.71
CA PHE A 138 -13.94 -10.36 -12.74
C PHE A 138 -14.61 -10.20 -14.12
N THR A 139 -15.88 -9.80 -14.15
CA THR A 139 -16.69 -9.65 -15.37
C THR A 139 -16.13 -8.60 -16.32
N SER A 140 -15.45 -7.58 -15.78
CA SER A 140 -14.76 -6.57 -16.57
C SER A 140 -13.45 -6.14 -15.93
N ARG A 141 -12.57 -5.57 -16.75
CA ARG A 141 -11.35 -4.90 -16.26
C ARG A 141 -11.65 -3.77 -15.29
N ALA A 142 -12.75 -3.04 -15.49
CA ALA A 142 -13.16 -1.95 -14.60
C ALA A 142 -13.52 -2.48 -13.21
N ASP A 143 -14.22 -3.61 -13.11
CA ASP A 143 -14.56 -4.25 -11.84
C ASP A 143 -13.31 -4.70 -11.09
N PHE A 144 -12.31 -5.23 -11.80
CA PHE A 144 -11.02 -5.58 -11.22
C PHE A 144 -10.26 -4.34 -10.71
N GLU A 145 -10.17 -3.28 -11.51
CA GLU A 145 -9.47 -2.06 -11.10
C GLU A 145 -10.18 -1.40 -9.90
N PHE A 146 -11.51 -1.38 -9.91
CA PHE A 146 -12.33 -0.94 -8.79
C PHE A 146 -12.06 -1.80 -7.54
N ALA A 147 -12.18 -3.12 -7.62
CA ALA A 147 -11.92 -4.03 -6.50
C ALA A 147 -10.48 -3.89 -5.95
N SER A 148 -9.50 -3.74 -6.85
CA SER A 148 -8.10 -3.47 -6.49
C SER A 148 -7.96 -2.16 -5.70
N LEU A 149 -8.66 -1.11 -6.11
CA LEU A 149 -8.66 0.18 -5.43
C LEU A 149 -9.33 0.10 -4.06
N ILE A 150 -10.52 -0.52 -3.96
CA ILE A 150 -11.23 -0.79 -2.70
C ILE A 150 -10.31 -1.51 -1.71
N HIS A 151 -9.63 -2.56 -2.17
CA HIS A 151 -8.70 -3.33 -1.35
C HIS A 151 -7.48 -2.50 -0.90
N LYS A 152 -6.85 -1.76 -1.82
CA LYS A 152 -5.71 -0.88 -1.50
C LYS A 152 -6.06 0.23 -0.52
N ALA A 153 -7.29 0.75 -0.60
CA ALA A 153 -7.80 1.78 0.31
C ALA A 153 -8.36 1.20 1.61
N ALA A 154 -8.37 -0.13 1.77
CA ALA A 154 -8.93 -0.85 2.93
C ALA A 154 -10.35 -0.41 3.27
N LEU A 155 -11.18 -0.17 2.25
CA LEU A 155 -12.58 0.23 2.46
C LEU A 155 -13.39 -0.95 2.98
N ASN A 156 -14.24 -0.69 3.96
CA ASN A 156 -15.17 -1.70 4.47
C ASN A 156 -16.43 -1.81 3.59
N LYS A 157 -17.26 -2.82 3.85
CA LYS A 157 -18.49 -3.08 3.10
C LYS A 157 -19.39 -1.85 2.93
N ASN A 158 -19.60 -1.08 3.99
CA ASN A 158 -20.49 0.08 3.95
C ASN A 158 -19.89 1.19 3.09
N GLN A 159 -18.60 1.49 3.28
CA GLN A 159 -17.87 2.47 2.47
C GLN A 159 -17.82 2.08 0.98
N THR A 160 -17.66 0.78 0.68
CA THR A 160 -17.72 0.28 -0.69
C THR A 160 -19.09 0.48 -1.32
N ASN A 161 -20.16 0.19 -0.58
CA ASN A 161 -21.53 0.40 -1.06
C ASN A 161 -21.85 1.88 -1.28
N GLU A 162 -21.49 2.75 -0.33
CA GLU A 162 -21.66 4.21 -0.47
C GLU A 162 -20.92 4.75 -1.71
N LEU A 163 -19.72 4.24 -1.99
CA LEU A 163 -18.97 4.62 -3.18
C LEU A 163 -19.64 4.14 -4.48
N LEU A 164 -20.17 2.91 -4.49
CA LEU A 164 -20.91 2.38 -5.64
C LEU A 164 -22.18 3.20 -5.90
N GLU A 165 -22.96 3.50 -4.87
CA GLU A 165 -24.14 4.35 -4.97
C GLU A 165 -23.81 5.72 -5.56
N LEU A 166 -22.74 6.36 -5.07
CA LEU A 166 -22.27 7.64 -5.62
C LEU A 166 -21.88 7.53 -7.11
N ILE A 167 -21.19 6.46 -7.51
CA ILE A 167 -20.83 6.23 -8.91
C ILE A 167 -22.10 6.09 -9.77
N TRP A 168 -23.07 5.30 -9.33
CA TRP A 168 -24.34 5.12 -10.04
C TRP A 168 -25.17 6.40 -10.09
N ASP A 169 -25.22 7.19 -9.01
CA ASP A 169 -25.85 8.52 -9.01
C ASP A 169 -25.22 9.46 -10.04
N ILE A 170 -23.89 9.40 -10.23
CA ILE A 170 -23.19 10.20 -11.23
C ILE A 170 -23.52 9.70 -12.65
N VAL A 171 -23.48 8.38 -12.87
CA VAL A 171 -23.80 7.77 -14.17
C VAL A 171 -25.25 8.05 -14.58
N ASP A 172 -26.18 7.97 -13.62
CA ASP A 172 -27.60 8.27 -13.81
C ASP A 172 -27.90 9.78 -13.88
N GLY A 173 -26.89 10.64 -13.67
CA GLY A 173 -27.01 12.10 -13.72
C GLY A 173 -27.71 12.74 -12.52
N ARG A 174 -27.96 12.00 -11.44
CA ARG A 174 -28.50 12.52 -10.16
C ARG A 174 -27.47 13.29 -9.36
N ALA A 175 -26.19 12.99 -9.54
CA ALA A 175 -25.09 13.69 -8.89
C ALA A 175 -24.04 14.19 -9.91
N LYS A 176 -23.27 15.20 -9.51
CA LYS A 176 -22.16 15.74 -10.32
C LYS A 176 -20.90 15.86 -9.49
N LEU A 177 -19.92 14.99 -9.77
CA LEU A 177 -18.59 15.10 -9.18
C LEU A 177 -17.73 16.07 -9.97
N THR A 178 -17.29 17.16 -9.34
CA THR A 178 -16.51 18.23 -10.01
C THR A 178 -15.01 18.18 -9.73
N PHE A 179 -14.56 17.38 -8.75
CA PHE A 179 -13.15 17.27 -8.41
C PHE A 179 -12.36 16.60 -9.52
N ARG A 180 -11.19 17.15 -9.88
CA ARG A 180 -10.30 16.62 -10.94
C ARG A 180 -8.98 16.10 -10.39
N SER A 181 -8.66 16.44 -9.15
CA SER A 181 -7.43 16.05 -8.50
C SER A 181 -7.59 15.97 -6.99
N HIS A 182 -6.66 15.27 -6.33
CA HIS A 182 -6.52 15.29 -4.88
C HIS A 182 -6.40 16.73 -4.32
N SER A 183 -5.77 17.65 -5.06
CA SER A 183 -5.62 19.05 -4.61
C SER A 183 -6.98 19.75 -4.46
N ASP A 184 -7.95 19.43 -5.33
CA ASP A 184 -9.28 20.04 -5.25
C ASP A 184 -10.01 19.57 -4.00
N VAL A 185 -9.85 18.29 -3.64
CA VAL A 185 -10.39 17.69 -2.41
C VAL A 185 -9.75 18.33 -1.19
N SER A 186 -8.41 18.44 -1.14
CA SER A 186 -7.71 19.07 -0.01
C SER A 186 -8.15 20.52 0.19
N LYS A 187 -8.21 21.31 -0.89
CA LYS A 187 -8.70 22.70 -0.82
C LYS A 187 -10.15 22.79 -0.35
N ALA A 188 -10.99 21.82 -0.73
CA ALA A 188 -12.37 21.77 -0.26
C ALA A 188 -12.44 21.50 1.24
N TRP A 189 -11.61 20.59 1.75
CA TRP A 189 -11.47 20.35 3.19
C TRP A 189 -10.91 21.56 3.94
N ASP A 190 -9.91 22.26 3.42
CA ASP A 190 -9.36 23.47 4.06
C ASP A 190 -10.44 24.56 4.19
N ARG A 191 -11.25 24.75 3.14
CA ARG A 191 -12.39 25.66 3.17
C ARG A 191 -13.43 25.21 4.21
N ALA A 192 -13.77 23.92 4.23
CA ALA A 192 -14.74 23.38 5.20
C ALA A 192 -14.24 23.52 6.65
N ALA A 193 -12.96 23.26 6.90
CA ALA A 193 -12.34 23.40 8.21
C ALA A 193 -12.37 24.85 8.70
N THR A 194 -12.23 25.83 7.80
CA THR A 194 -12.35 27.26 8.13
C THR A 194 -13.75 27.65 8.59
N GLN A 195 -14.77 26.90 8.18
CA GLN A 195 -16.17 27.13 8.58
C GLN A 195 -16.51 26.46 9.93
N LEU A 196 -15.65 25.62 10.49
CA LEU A 196 -15.84 25.11 11.85
C LEU A 196 -15.40 26.15 12.88
N THR A 197 -16.12 26.23 14.00
CA THR A 197 -15.78 27.10 15.12
C THR A 197 -14.39 26.77 15.68
N PRO A 198 -13.51 27.77 15.88
CA PRO A 198 -12.20 27.55 16.49
C PRO A 198 -12.33 26.88 17.86
N PHE A 199 -11.60 25.79 18.08
CA PHE A 199 -11.56 25.16 19.40
C PHE A 199 -10.73 26.01 20.36
N LYS A 200 -11.22 26.22 21.58
CA LYS A 200 -10.47 26.87 22.67
C LYS A 200 -10.13 25.82 23.72
N LYS A 201 -8.87 25.38 23.75
CA LYS A 201 -8.39 24.43 24.76
C LYS A 201 -8.32 25.13 26.12
N HIS A 202 -9.03 24.60 27.10
CA HIS A 202 -8.90 24.98 28.51
C HIS A 202 -8.25 23.82 29.27
N THR A 203 -7.12 24.09 29.92
CA THR A 203 -6.49 23.13 30.84
C THR A 203 -7.04 23.41 32.24
N ILE A 204 -7.77 22.44 32.79
CA ILE A 204 -8.27 22.50 34.16
C ILE A 204 -7.22 21.84 35.05
N PRO A 205 -6.56 22.57 35.96
CA PRO A 205 -5.65 21.95 36.92
C PRO A 205 -6.47 21.10 37.89
N VAL A 206 -6.16 19.81 37.97
CA VAL A 206 -6.69 18.91 38.99
C VAL A 206 -5.81 19.06 40.22
N GLN A 207 -6.41 19.53 41.31
CA GLN A 207 -5.76 19.62 42.61
C GLN A 207 -6.08 18.32 43.36
N GLU A 208 -5.15 17.37 43.34
CA GLU A 208 -5.29 16.15 44.12
C GLU A 208 -4.92 16.45 45.56
N GLU A 209 -5.94 16.57 46.43
CA GLU A 209 -5.74 16.57 47.87
C GLU A 209 -5.32 15.15 48.28
N GLY A 210 -4.01 14.94 48.37
CA GLY A 210 -3.43 13.77 48.99
C GLY A 210 -3.85 13.69 50.45
N ALA A 211 -4.82 12.82 50.75
CA ALA A 211 -5.07 12.36 52.10
C ALA A 211 -3.78 11.72 52.64
N GLN A 212 -3.12 12.43 53.55
CA GLN A 212 -2.01 11.91 54.34
C GLN A 212 -2.58 10.83 55.27
N PHE A 213 -2.13 9.59 55.08
CA PHE A 213 -2.32 8.48 56.02
C PHE A 213 -1.24 8.50 57.09
#